data_AF-A0A1V6RAQ3-F1
#
_entry.id   AF-A0A1V6RAQ3-F1
#
_cell.length_a   1.000
_cell.length_b   1.000
_cell.length_c   1.000
_cell.angle_alpha   90.00
_cell.angle_beta   90.00
_cell.angle_gamma   90.00
#
_symmetry.space_group_name_H-M   'P 1'
#
loop_
_entity.id
_entity.type
_entity.pdbx_description
1 polymer ?
#
loop_
_entity_poly.entity_id
_entity_poly.type
_entity_poly.pdbx_seq_one_letter_code
_entity_poly.pdbx_strand_id
1 'polypeptide(L)'
;MSISRAHAWRKEQSRLQVLQEDIRTLKANLNVMLDASNLHDMTKIRLDIEAISAVTFESSQQQMALGNNFLSGLAAVDQRIARVEKMLLTHLALNGNIDGLKYLFSKGLASPRDVSTTRGYSVLRWALYGKQYETCEFLIHAGADTDYRPISASDNSPRNKACHFLLKGGLSDTAVGALRIIAKNSYLEDFIDEARFTKTHLGLSILSLEDQITHSPEDINAVDAMGRTALAWAAA
;
A
#
# COMPACT_ATOMS: atom_id res chain seq x y z
N MET A 1 -30.28 38.68 -106.95
CA MET A 1 -30.48 38.81 -105.48
C MET A 1 -30.04 37.60 -104.65
N SER A 2 -29.68 36.44 -105.23
CA SER A 2 -29.34 35.20 -104.49
C SER A 2 -27.84 35.08 -104.10
N ILE A 3 -26.92 35.53 -104.94
CA ILE A 3 -25.47 35.34 -104.76
C ILE A 3 -24.91 36.15 -103.57
N SER A 4 -25.34 37.40 -103.38
CA SER A 4 -24.90 38.24 -102.25
C SER A 4 -25.38 37.71 -100.89
N ARG A 5 -26.55 37.06 -100.83
CA ARG A 5 -27.06 36.42 -99.60
C ARG A 5 -26.29 35.15 -99.26
N ALA A 6 -25.94 34.34 -100.27
CA ALA A 6 -25.12 33.14 -100.08
C ALA A 6 -23.70 33.49 -99.61
N HIS A 7 -23.11 34.58 -100.12
CA HIS A 7 -21.79 35.05 -99.70
C HIS A 7 -21.79 35.62 -98.26
N ALA A 8 -22.84 36.37 -97.89
CA ALA A 8 -23.05 36.84 -96.52
C ALA A 8 -23.28 35.67 -95.56
N TRP A 9 -24.06 34.67 -95.94
CA TRP A 9 -24.28 33.45 -95.17
C TRP A 9 -22.99 32.65 -94.96
N ARG A 10 -22.15 32.51 -96.01
CA ARG A 10 -20.85 31.82 -95.89
C ARG A 10 -19.91 32.53 -94.91
N LYS A 11 -19.88 33.88 -94.93
CA LYS A 11 -19.11 34.69 -93.98
C LYS A 11 -19.65 34.53 -92.55
N GLU A 12 -20.96 34.52 -92.37
CA GLU A 12 -21.56 34.31 -91.05
C GLU A 12 -21.34 32.87 -90.55
N GLN A 13 -21.40 31.87 -91.42
CA GLN A 13 -21.07 30.48 -91.10
C GLN A 13 -19.61 30.34 -90.63
N SER A 14 -18.66 31.01 -91.29
CA SER A 14 -17.27 31.03 -90.82
C SER A 14 -17.11 31.71 -89.46
N ARG A 15 -17.86 32.79 -89.18
CA ARG A 15 -17.86 33.44 -87.86
C ARG A 15 -18.47 32.55 -86.78
N LEU A 16 -19.54 31.83 -87.09
CA LEU A 16 -20.16 30.86 -86.20
C LEU A 16 -19.22 29.69 -85.89
N GLN A 17 -18.45 29.21 -86.87
CA GLN A 17 -17.45 28.16 -86.65
C GLN A 17 -16.32 28.63 -85.72
N VAL A 18 -15.83 29.86 -85.91
CA VAL A 18 -14.83 30.47 -85.01
C VAL A 18 -15.40 30.59 -83.60
N LEU A 19 -16.62 31.11 -83.46
CA LEU A 19 -17.28 31.23 -82.16
C LEU A 19 -17.50 29.86 -81.49
N GLN A 20 -17.82 28.82 -82.25
CA GLN A 20 -17.96 27.46 -81.73
C GLN A 20 -16.61 26.90 -81.23
N GLU A 21 -15.50 27.21 -81.91
CA GLU A 21 -14.15 26.84 -81.47
C GLU A 21 -13.75 27.60 -80.20
N ASP A 22 -14.06 28.89 -80.14
CA ASP A 22 -13.81 29.73 -78.95
C ASP A 22 -14.61 29.21 -77.74
N ILE A 23 -15.89 28.85 -77.94
CA ILE A 23 -16.72 28.24 -76.89
C ILE A 23 -16.15 26.88 -76.46
N ARG A 24 -15.67 26.06 -77.39
CA ARG A 24 -15.06 24.76 -77.06
C ARG A 24 -13.79 24.96 -76.23
N THR A 25 -12.97 25.92 -76.61
CA THR A 25 -11.73 26.28 -75.91
C THR A 25 -12.02 26.82 -74.50
N LEU A 26 -13.00 27.74 -74.37
CA LEU A 26 -13.45 28.26 -73.08
C LEU A 26 -13.98 27.16 -72.18
N LYS A 27 -14.78 26.23 -72.71
CA LYS A 27 -15.28 25.07 -71.95
C LYS A 27 -14.14 24.17 -71.47
N ALA A 28 -13.14 23.91 -72.32
CA ALA A 28 -11.98 23.12 -71.95
C ALA A 28 -11.18 23.81 -70.83
N ASN A 29 -10.90 25.10 -70.98
CA ASN A 29 -10.19 25.89 -69.96
C ASN A 29 -10.95 25.94 -68.64
N LEU A 30 -12.28 26.13 -68.68
CA LEU A 30 -13.12 26.15 -67.49
C LEU A 30 -13.10 24.79 -66.78
N ASN A 31 -13.20 23.68 -67.52
CA ASN A 31 -13.10 22.35 -66.93
C ASN A 31 -11.75 22.14 -66.23
N VAL A 32 -10.64 22.52 -66.87
CA VAL A 32 -9.29 22.39 -66.27
C VAL A 32 -9.17 23.25 -65.00
N MET A 33 -9.70 24.49 -65.01
CA MET A 33 -9.69 25.35 -63.84
C MET A 33 -10.52 24.78 -62.68
N LEU A 34 -11.70 24.24 -62.98
CA LEU A 34 -12.57 23.60 -61.99
C LEU A 34 -11.90 22.34 -61.42
N ASP A 35 -11.30 21.50 -62.26
CA ASP A 35 -10.60 20.29 -61.82
C ASP A 35 -9.38 20.61 -60.95
N ALA A 36 -8.61 21.64 -61.34
CA ALA A 36 -7.47 22.11 -60.55
C ALA A 36 -7.91 22.69 -59.19
N SER A 37 -8.99 23.48 -59.16
CA SER A 37 -9.56 24.02 -57.92
C SER A 37 -10.05 22.91 -57.00
N ASN A 38 -10.80 21.94 -57.53
CA ASN A 38 -11.30 20.80 -56.76
C ASN A 38 -10.15 19.95 -56.19
N LEU A 39 -9.10 19.69 -56.99
CA LEU A 39 -7.93 18.96 -56.54
C LEU A 39 -7.20 19.70 -55.41
N HIS A 40 -7.08 21.03 -55.52
CA HIS A 40 -6.47 21.86 -54.49
C HIS A 40 -7.26 21.80 -53.18
N ASP A 41 -8.58 21.99 -53.24
CA ASP A 41 -9.45 21.95 -52.07
C ASP A 41 -9.42 20.57 -51.39
N MET A 42 -9.46 19.49 -52.17
CA MET A 42 -9.34 18.12 -51.66
C MET A 42 -7.99 17.85 -51.00
N THR A 43 -6.90 18.38 -51.57
CA THR A 43 -5.55 18.24 -50.99
C THR A 43 -5.45 18.98 -49.67
N LYS A 44 -6.02 20.19 -49.60
CA LYS A 44 -6.08 20.99 -48.37
C LYS A 44 -6.89 20.27 -47.28
N ILE A 45 -8.08 19.78 -47.60
CA ILE A 45 -8.92 19.02 -46.67
C ILE A 45 -8.18 17.80 -46.14
N ARG A 46 -7.44 17.07 -46.99
CA ARG A 46 -6.67 15.90 -46.55
C ARG A 46 -5.58 16.28 -45.54
N LEU A 47 -4.82 17.34 -45.81
CA LEU A 47 -3.79 17.84 -44.90
C LEU A 47 -4.39 18.31 -43.56
N ASP A 48 -5.52 19.01 -43.59
CA ASP A 48 -6.22 19.45 -42.39
C ASP A 48 -6.70 18.25 -41.54
N ILE A 49 -7.22 17.19 -42.17
CA ILE A 49 -7.61 15.95 -41.49
C ILE A 49 -6.39 15.24 -40.87
N GLU A 50 -5.28 15.14 -41.61
CA GLU A 50 -4.04 14.55 -41.09
C GLU A 50 -3.52 15.33 -39.88
N ALA A 51 -3.55 16.67 -39.93
CA ALA A 51 -3.17 17.53 -38.81
C ALA A 51 -4.08 17.33 -37.59
N ILE A 52 -5.40 17.31 -37.80
CA ILE A 52 -6.38 17.04 -36.72
C ILE A 52 -6.13 15.65 -36.12
N SER A 53 -5.91 14.64 -36.95
CA SER A 53 -5.63 13.28 -36.48
C SER A 53 -4.36 13.22 -35.64
N ALA A 54 -3.29 13.88 -36.07
CA ALA A 54 -2.04 13.96 -35.31
C ALA A 54 -2.24 14.63 -33.95
N VAL A 55 -2.87 15.81 -33.93
CA VAL A 55 -3.15 16.56 -32.69
C VAL A 55 -4.09 15.76 -31.77
N THR A 56 -5.10 15.09 -32.32
CA THR A 56 -6.04 14.27 -31.54
C THR A 56 -5.35 13.05 -30.94
N PHE A 57 -4.45 12.41 -31.69
CA PHE A 57 -3.64 11.30 -31.20
C PHE A 57 -2.70 11.74 -30.07
N GLU A 58 -1.97 12.83 -30.26
CA GLU A 58 -1.08 13.39 -29.22
C GLU A 58 -1.86 13.80 -27.97
N SER A 59 -3.00 14.48 -28.14
CA SER A 59 -3.88 14.85 -27.03
C SER A 59 -4.38 13.62 -26.26
N SER A 60 -4.77 12.55 -26.97
CA SER A 60 -5.19 11.29 -26.34
C SER A 60 -4.04 10.65 -25.55
N GLN A 61 -2.82 10.66 -26.07
CA GLN A 61 -1.65 10.15 -25.37
C GLN A 61 -1.32 10.98 -24.13
N GLN A 62 -1.41 12.30 -24.22
CA GLN A 62 -1.23 13.20 -23.07
C GLN A 62 -2.31 12.97 -22.00
N GLN A 63 -3.58 12.79 -22.39
CA GLN A 63 -4.66 12.47 -21.46
C GLN A 63 -4.43 11.12 -20.76
N MET A 64 -3.99 10.09 -21.49
CA MET A 64 -3.63 8.80 -20.88
C MET A 64 -2.45 8.94 -19.92
N ALA A 65 -1.40 9.69 -20.29
CA ALA A 65 -0.26 9.93 -19.42
C ALA A 65 -0.65 10.69 -18.14
N LEU A 66 -1.48 11.72 -18.26
CA LEU A 66 -2.05 12.45 -17.12
C LEU A 66 -2.89 11.54 -16.22
N GLY A 67 -3.75 10.70 -16.82
CA GLY A 67 -4.55 9.71 -16.08
C GLY A 67 -3.68 8.72 -15.31
N ASN A 68 -2.63 8.19 -15.94
CA ASN A 68 -1.68 7.27 -15.29
C ASN A 68 -0.91 7.95 -14.14
N ASN A 69 -0.50 9.20 -14.34
CA ASN A 69 0.17 9.97 -13.29
C ASN A 69 -0.77 10.25 -12.11
N PHE A 70 -2.04 10.55 -12.38
CA PHE A 70 -3.03 10.74 -11.33
C PHE A 70 -3.29 9.45 -10.53
N LEU A 71 -3.50 8.32 -11.22
CA LEU A 71 -3.72 7.02 -10.57
C LEU A 71 -2.52 6.58 -9.73
N SER A 72 -1.30 6.76 -10.23
CA SER A 72 -0.08 6.46 -9.45
C SER A 72 0.06 7.39 -8.24
N GLY A 73 -0.33 8.66 -8.38
CA GLY A 73 -0.42 9.61 -7.27
C GLY A 73 -1.41 9.18 -6.18
N LEU A 74 -2.61 8.76 -6.57
CA LEU A 74 -3.63 8.26 -5.63
C LEU A 74 -3.14 7.01 -4.88
N ALA A 75 -2.58 6.04 -5.59
CA ALA A 75 -2.03 4.84 -4.96
C ALA A 75 -0.92 5.16 -3.93
N ALA A 76 -0.08 6.17 -4.22
CA ALA A 76 0.94 6.62 -3.28
C ALA A 76 0.33 7.31 -2.03
N VAL A 77 -0.76 8.04 -2.18
CA VAL A 77 -1.49 8.65 -1.04
C VAL A 77 -2.14 7.55 -0.19
N ASP A 78 -2.82 6.58 -0.78
CA ASP A 78 -3.45 5.47 -0.05
C ASP A 78 -2.41 4.68 0.78
N GLN A 79 -1.24 4.41 0.20
CA GLN A 79 -0.15 3.76 0.94
C GLN A 79 0.35 4.61 2.11
N ARG A 80 0.39 5.94 1.98
CA ARG A 80 0.78 6.83 3.07
C ARG A 80 -0.29 6.86 4.17
N ILE A 81 -1.57 6.90 3.80
CA ILE A 81 -2.69 6.85 4.75
C ILE A 81 -2.62 5.55 5.57
N ALA A 82 -2.49 4.40 4.90
CA ALA A 82 -2.39 3.10 5.58
C ALA A 82 -1.19 3.02 6.55
N ARG A 83 -0.06 3.65 6.20
CA ARG A 83 1.10 3.73 7.10
C ARG A 83 0.82 4.60 8.33
N VAL A 84 0.16 5.73 8.15
CA VAL A 84 -0.20 6.65 9.26
C VAL A 84 -1.22 5.99 10.19
N GLU A 85 -2.23 5.31 9.66
CA GLU A 85 -3.24 4.59 10.45
C GLU A 85 -2.59 3.49 11.31
N LYS A 86 -1.71 2.68 10.72
CA LYS A 86 -0.96 1.66 11.48
C LYS A 86 -0.07 2.29 12.55
N MET A 87 0.60 3.40 12.24
CA MET A 87 1.43 4.12 13.22
C MET A 87 0.58 4.66 14.39
N LEU A 88 -0.58 5.24 14.08
CA LEU A 88 -1.52 5.73 15.09
C LEU A 88 -1.98 4.59 16.02
N LEU A 89 -2.36 3.44 15.46
CA LEU A 89 -2.76 2.27 16.24
C LEU A 89 -1.65 1.82 17.21
N THR A 90 -0.40 1.74 16.74
CA THR A 90 0.73 1.38 17.59
C THR A 90 0.98 2.40 18.70
N HIS A 91 0.83 3.69 18.41
CA HIS A 91 1.01 4.77 19.38
C HIS A 91 -0.06 4.75 20.47
N LEU A 92 -1.34 4.55 20.10
CA LEU A 92 -2.44 4.44 21.04
C LEU A 92 -2.27 3.24 21.98
N ALA A 93 -1.87 2.08 21.44
CA ALA A 93 -1.60 0.89 22.24
C ALA A 93 -0.41 1.09 23.20
N LEU A 94 0.68 1.69 22.73
CA LEU A 94 1.89 1.95 23.53
C LEU A 94 1.61 2.90 24.71
N ASN A 95 0.73 3.88 24.51
CA ASN A 95 0.37 4.89 25.51
C ASN A 95 -0.87 4.54 26.33
N GLY A 96 -1.50 3.40 26.08
CA GLY A 96 -2.65 2.93 26.83
C GLY A 96 -3.94 3.70 26.59
N ASN A 97 -4.08 4.33 25.42
CA ASN A 97 -5.27 5.11 25.08
C ASN A 97 -6.40 4.19 24.60
N ILE A 98 -7.12 3.61 25.56
CA ILE A 98 -8.23 2.68 25.32
C ILE A 98 -9.36 3.33 24.51
N ASP A 99 -9.69 4.59 24.79
CA ASP A 99 -10.81 5.27 24.10
C ASP A 99 -10.50 5.50 22.63
N GLY A 100 -9.27 5.86 22.29
CA GLY A 100 -8.80 5.94 20.91
C GLY A 100 -8.86 4.58 20.21
N LEU A 101 -8.46 3.50 20.88
CA LEU A 101 -8.55 2.14 20.32
C LEU A 101 -10.00 1.72 20.09
N LYS A 102 -10.89 1.95 21.06
CA LYS A 102 -12.34 1.69 20.93
C LYS A 102 -12.92 2.45 19.75
N TYR A 103 -12.57 3.73 19.58
CA TYR A 103 -13.01 4.54 18.45
C TYR A 103 -12.59 3.89 17.12
N LEU A 104 -11.31 3.55 16.95
CA LEU A 104 -10.80 2.95 15.71
C LEU A 104 -11.50 1.62 15.39
N PHE A 105 -11.67 0.74 16.39
CA PHE A 105 -12.32 -0.55 16.20
C PHE A 105 -13.81 -0.38 15.85
N SER A 106 -14.52 0.54 16.50
CA SER A 106 -15.95 0.80 16.22
C SER A 106 -16.21 1.33 14.81
N LYS A 107 -15.22 2.03 14.23
CA LYS A 107 -15.29 2.57 12.87
C LYS A 107 -14.76 1.59 11.81
N GLY A 108 -14.26 0.42 12.22
CA GLY A 108 -13.64 -0.54 11.31
C GLY A 108 -12.33 -0.05 10.70
N LEU A 109 -11.68 0.96 11.30
CA LEU A 109 -10.41 1.53 10.83
C LEU A 109 -9.20 0.70 11.27
N ALA A 110 -9.38 -0.13 12.29
CA ALA A 110 -8.35 -1.02 12.81
C ALA A 110 -8.98 -2.27 13.41
N SER A 111 -8.16 -3.30 13.59
CA SER A 111 -8.49 -4.56 14.24
C SER A 111 -7.59 -4.81 15.44
N PRO A 112 -8.09 -5.43 16.53
CA PRO A 112 -7.24 -5.87 17.64
C PRO A 112 -6.19 -6.92 17.22
N ARG A 113 -6.32 -7.50 16.03
CA ARG A 113 -5.35 -8.44 15.44
C ARG A 113 -4.36 -7.81 14.47
N ASP A 114 -4.41 -6.49 14.29
CA ASP A 114 -3.47 -5.80 13.40
C ASP A 114 -2.03 -5.90 13.88
N VAL A 115 -1.13 -5.83 12.90
CA VAL A 115 0.31 -5.99 13.09
C VAL A 115 1.07 -4.83 12.48
N SER A 116 2.09 -4.35 13.19
CA SER A 116 2.93 -3.25 12.73
C SER A 116 3.84 -3.68 11.59
N THR A 117 4.04 -2.79 10.62
CA THR A 117 4.94 -3.06 9.48
C THR A 117 6.42 -3.01 9.84
N THR A 118 6.77 -2.39 10.97
CA THR A 118 8.16 -2.16 11.37
C THR A 118 8.81 -3.38 12.04
N ARG A 119 8.16 -3.92 13.08
CA ARG A 119 8.65 -5.10 13.83
C ARG A 119 7.78 -6.35 13.63
N GLY A 120 6.63 -6.21 12.96
CA GLY A 120 5.63 -7.28 12.96
C GLY A 120 5.05 -7.48 14.35
N TYR A 121 4.93 -6.46 15.19
CA TYR A 121 4.32 -6.62 16.51
C TYR A 121 2.81 -6.47 16.40
N SER A 122 2.05 -7.37 17.03
CA SER A 122 0.60 -7.17 17.19
C SER A 122 0.31 -5.96 18.08
N VAL A 123 -0.90 -5.42 17.99
CA VAL A 123 -1.36 -4.31 18.87
C VAL A 123 -1.14 -4.66 20.35
N LEU A 124 -1.47 -5.90 20.74
CA LEU A 124 -1.26 -6.43 22.08
C LEU A 124 0.23 -6.43 22.49
N ARG A 125 1.13 -6.77 21.56
CA ARG A 125 2.57 -6.77 21.84
C ARG A 125 3.12 -5.37 22.11
N TRP A 126 2.57 -4.34 21.46
CA TRP A 126 2.91 -2.93 21.71
C TRP A 126 2.39 -2.45 23.07
N ALA A 127 1.14 -2.78 23.43
CA ALA A 127 0.60 -2.46 24.75
C ALA A 127 1.43 -3.11 25.87
N LEU A 128 1.83 -4.38 25.69
CA LEU A 128 2.75 -5.08 26.61
C LEU A 128 4.11 -4.39 26.70
N TYR A 129 4.66 -3.91 25.58
CA TYR A 129 5.94 -3.19 25.57
C TYR A 129 5.84 -1.87 26.34
N GLY A 130 4.72 -1.16 26.22
CA GLY A 130 4.41 0.06 26.97
C GLY A 130 3.98 -0.18 28.42
N LYS A 131 3.90 -1.45 28.88
CA LYS A 131 3.39 -1.83 30.21
C LYS A 131 1.96 -1.32 30.48
N GLN A 132 1.14 -1.23 29.43
CA GLN A 132 -0.24 -0.75 29.50
C GLN A 132 -1.18 -1.93 29.79
N TYR A 133 -1.21 -2.38 31.04
CA TYR A 133 -1.84 -3.64 31.42
C TYR A 133 -3.36 -3.64 31.24
N GLU A 134 -4.03 -2.53 31.59
CA GLU A 134 -5.47 -2.33 31.40
C GLU A 134 -5.83 -2.35 29.89
N THR A 135 -4.94 -1.80 29.06
CA THR A 135 -5.09 -1.85 27.61
C THR A 135 -4.88 -3.27 27.07
N CYS A 136 -3.95 -4.04 27.65
CA CYS A 136 -3.77 -5.44 27.28
C CYS A 136 -5.03 -6.26 27.56
N GLU A 137 -5.63 -6.10 28.74
CA GLU A 137 -6.88 -6.76 29.11
C GLU A 137 -8.02 -6.40 28.14
N PHE A 138 -8.19 -5.10 27.85
CA PHE A 138 -9.15 -4.64 26.84
C PHE A 138 -8.92 -5.30 25.47
N LEU A 139 -7.67 -5.38 25.00
CA LEU A 139 -7.35 -5.98 23.70
C LEU A 139 -7.64 -7.48 23.67
N ILE A 140 -7.41 -8.20 24.76
CA ILE A 140 -7.77 -9.63 24.87
C ILE A 140 -9.28 -9.81 24.75
N HIS A 141 -10.06 -9.00 25.48
CA HIS A 141 -11.52 -9.04 25.38
C HIS A 141 -12.04 -8.65 24.00
N ALA A 142 -11.31 -7.78 23.28
CA ALA A 142 -11.60 -7.43 21.89
C ALA A 142 -11.20 -8.53 20.88
N GLY A 143 -10.51 -9.61 21.31
CA GLY A 143 -10.14 -10.74 20.45
C GLY A 143 -8.73 -10.66 19.84
N ALA A 144 -7.82 -9.93 20.48
CA ALA A 144 -6.41 -9.92 20.12
C ALA A 144 -5.79 -11.32 20.22
N ASP A 145 -4.86 -11.62 19.32
CA ASP A 145 -4.15 -12.89 19.29
C ASP A 145 -2.96 -12.89 20.26
N THR A 146 -3.01 -13.77 21.25
CA THR A 146 -1.94 -13.95 22.24
C THR A 146 -0.74 -14.73 21.71
N ASP A 147 -0.96 -15.58 20.71
CA ASP A 147 0.03 -16.53 20.20
C ASP A 147 0.77 -16.00 18.96
N TYR A 148 0.31 -14.88 18.40
CA TYR A 148 0.92 -14.26 17.22
C TYR A 148 2.43 -14.01 17.43
N ARG A 149 3.24 -14.54 16.50
CA ARG A 149 4.70 -14.37 16.52
C ARG A 149 5.12 -13.27 15.54
N PRO A 150 5.95 -12.31 15.99
CA PRO A 150 6.51 -11.28 15.12
C PRO A 150 7.46 -11.80 14.04
N ILE A 151 7.89 -10.89 13.17
CA ILE A 151 8.80 -11.19 12.04
C ILE A 151 10.18 -11.64 12.55
N SER A 152 10.68 -11.03 13.63
CA SER A 152 11.99 -11.38 14.17
C SER A 152 11.95 -12.73 14.89
N ALA A 153 12.86 -13.64 14.56
CA ALA A 153 12.99 -14.93 15.24
C ALA A 153 13.35 -14.80 16.73
N SER A 154 13.97 -13.68 17.14
CA SER A 154 14.26 -13.39 18.54
C SER A 154 13.05 -12.89 19.32
N ASP A 155 12.01 -12.44 18.62
CA ASP A 155 10.80 -11.92 19.24
C ASP A 155 9.78 -13.02 19.49
N ASN A 156 9.26 -13.02 20.71
CA ASN A 156 8.28 -13.99 21.17
C ASN A 156 6.86 -13.45 21.07
N SER A 157 5.88 -14.37 21.14
CA SER A 157 4.46 -14.02 21.19
C SER A 157 4.12 -13.17 22.43
N PRO A 158 3.00 -12.40 22.40
CA PRO A 158 2.47 -11.74 23.59
C PRO A 158 2.36 -12.68 24.80
N ARG A 159 1.91 -13.92 24.59
CA ARG A 159 1.78 -14.95 25.62
C ARG A 159 3.12 -15.28 26.28
N ASN A 160 4.13 -15.64 25.49
CA ASN A 160 5.47 -15.95 26.00
C ASN A 160 6.09 -14.75 26.71
N LYS A 161 5.87 -13.53 26.18
CA LYS A 161 6.38 -12.31 26.81
C LYS A 161 5.68 -12.02 28.14
N ALA A 162 4.39 -12.34 28.26
CA ALA A 162 3.67 -12.24 29.52
C ALA A 162 4.20 -13.22 30.57
N CYS A 163 4.44 -14.49 30.20
CA CYS A 163 5.07 -15.47 31.09
C CYS A 163 6.45 -14.98 31.57
N HIS A 164 7.27 -14.44 30.67
CA HIS A 164 8.55 -13.86 31.02
C HIS A 164 8.43 -12.72 32.06
N PHE A 165 7.45 -11.83 31.92
CA PHE A 165 7.25 -10.75 32.88
C PHE A 165 6.74 -11.26 34.23
N LEU A 166 5.85 -12.26 34.23
CA LEU A 166 5.39 -12.92 35.47
C LEU A 166 6.54 -13.56 36.24
N LEU A 167 7.45 -14.25 35.55
CA LEU A 167 8.62 -14.90 36.16
C LEU A 167 9.63 -13.88 36.71
N LYS A 168 9.81 -12.75 36.05
CA LYS A 168 10.69 -11.67 36.54
C LYS A 168 10.20 -11.09 37.88
N GLY A 169 8.88 -11.10 38.11
CA GLY A 169 8.27 -10.53 39.31
C GLY A 169 8.38 -8.99 39.38
N GLY A 170 8.14 -8.43 40.56
CA GLY A 170 8.19 -6.97 40.78
C GLY A 170 7.06 -6.19 40.11
N LEU A 171 5.88 -6.81 39.96
CA LEU A 171 4.72 -6.27 39.27
C LEU A 171 3.61 -5.90 40.25
N SER A 172 2.78 -4.91 39.88
CA SER A 172 1.54 -4.61 40.62
C SER A 172 0.51 -5.72 40.45
N ASP A 173 -0.47 -5.80 41.36
CA ASP A 173 -1.55 -6.79 41.27
C ASP A 173 -2.34 -6.68 39.96
N THR A 174 -2.55 -5.44 39.48
CA THR A 174 -3.20 -5.16 38.20
C THR A 174 -2.41 -5.74 37.02
N ALA A 175 -1.08 -5.57 37.04
CA ALA A 175 -0.19 -6.11 36.03
C ALA A 175 -0.19 -7.64 36.06
N VAL A 176 -0.11 -8.24 37.25
CA VAL A 176 -0.18 -9.70 37.41
C VAL A 176 -1.49 -10.25 36.87
N GLY A 177 -2.62 -9.61 37.18
CA GLY A 177 -3.93 -9.98 36.66
C GLY A 177 -3.98 -9.99 35.13
N ALA A 178 -3.61 -8.87 34.50
CA ALA A 178 -3.61 -8.75 33.04
C ALA A 178 -2.66 -9.76 32.37
N LEU A 179 -1.47 -9.96 32.92
CA LEU A 179 -0.50 -10.92 32.36
C LEU A 179 -0.97 -12.36 32.50
N ARG A 180 -1.66 -12.73 33.60
CA ARG A 180 -2.26 -14.05 33.77
C ARG A 180 -3.37 -14.32 32.76
N ILE A 181 -4.15 -13.30 32.41
CA ILE A 181 -5.17 -13.39 31.35
C ILE A 181 -4.50 -13.67 29.99
N ILE A 182 -3.42 -12.96 29.67
CA ILE A 182 -2.67 -13.14 28.41
C ILE A 182 -1.98 -14.51 28.36
N ALA A 183 -1.35 -14.91 29.47
CA ALA A 183 -0.68 -16.20 29.60
C ALA A 183 -1.68 -17.35 29.47
N LYS A 184 -2.90 -17.18 29.99
CA LYS A 184 -3.85 -18.26 30.35
C LYS A 184 -3.19 -19.18 31.36
N ASN A 185 -3.54 -19.04 32.64
CA ASN A 185 -2.84 -19.68 33.79
C ASN A 185 -2.29 -21.10 33.55
N SER A 186 -3.02 -22.00 32.89
CA SER A 186 -2.55 -23.36 32.57
C SER A 186 -1.27 -23.38 31.72
N TYR A 187 -1.14 -22.46 30.76
CA TYR A 187 0.03 -22.38 29.89
C TYR A 187 1.28 -21.87 30.62
N LEU A 188 1.14 -21.15 31.73
CA LEU A 188 2.32 -20.72 32.49
C LEU A 188 3.06 -21.92 33.07
N GLU A 189 2.33 -22.94 33.52
CA GLU A 189 2.89 -24.19 34.04
C GLU A 189 3.60 -24.95 32.91
N ASP A 190 2.92 -25.18 31.79
CA ASP A 190 3.50 -25.79 30.59
C ASP A 190 4.76 -25.04 30.11
N PHE A 191 4.72 -23.71 30.13
CA PHE A 191 5.85 -22.87 29.75
C PHE A 191 7.05 -23.04 30.68
N ILE A 192 6.83 -23.15 31.99
CA ILE A 192 7.90 -23.38 32.96
C ILE A 192 8.54 -24.76 32.74
N ASP A 193 7.72 -25.78 32.49
CA ASP A 193 8.17 -27.15 32.24
C ASP A 193 9.00 -27.25 30.95
N GLU A 194 8.55 -26.58 29.88
CA GLU A 194 9.26 -26.53 28.60
C GLU A 194 10.53 -25.67 28.64
N ALA A 195 10.58 -24.66 29.53
CA ALA A 195 11.64 -23.68 29.55
C ALA A 195 12.98 -24.22 30.06
N ARG A 196 13.03 -25.42 30.68
CA ARG A 196 14.27 -26.04 31.18
C ARG A 196 15.05 -25.11 32.12
N PHE A 197 14.36 -24.37 32.97
CA PHE A 197 15.01 -23.50 33.94
C PHE A 197 15.81 -24.32 34.96
N THR A 198 17.06 -23.92 35.21
CA THR A 198 17.79 -24.44 36.37
C THR A 198 17.29 -23.76 37.65
N LYS A 199 17.66 -24.32 38.80
CA LYS A 199 17.34 -23.69 40.10
C LYS A 199 17.95 -22.29 40.23
N THR A 200 19.06 -22.00 39.55
CA THR A 200 19.69 -20.67 39.53
C THR A 200 18.94 -19.69 38.64
N HIS A 201 18.28 -20.12 37.56
CA HIS A 201 17.44 -19.24 36.72
C HIS A 201 16.25 -18.65 37.48
N LEU A 202 15.58 -19.45 38.31
CA LEU A 202 14.34 -19.03 38.98
C LEU A 202 14.57 -18.32 40.32
N GLY A 203 15.79 -18.35 40.87
CA GLY A 203 16.07 -17.78 42.20
C GLY A 203 15.24 -18.42 43.32
N LEU A 204 14.63 -19.59 43.06
CA LEU A 204 13.74 -20.31 43.98
C LEU A 204 14.50 -21.24 44.94
N SER A 205 15.83 -21.11 44.99
CA SER A 205 16.62 -21.88 45.93
C SER A 205 16.41 -21.37 47.36
N ILE A 206 16.25 -22.32 48.28
CA ILE A 206 16.20 -22.07 49.71
C ILE A 206 17.60 -21.70 50.25
N LEU A 207 18.66 -22.09 49.50
CA LEU A 207 20.04 -21.77 49.82
C LEU A 207 20.39 -20.34 49.38
N SER A 208 21.39 -19.76 50.04
CA SER A 208 21.96 -18.51 49.55
C SER A 208 22.49 -18.70 48.11
N LEU A 209 22.48 -17.64 47.31
CA LEU A 209 22.94 -17.70 45.92
C LEU A 209 24.40 -18.20 45.84
N GLU A 210 25.24 -17.81 46.81
CA GLU A 210 26.65 -18.21 46.91
C GLU A 210 26.79 -19.71 47.21
N ASP A 211 25.99 -20.24 48.14
CA ASP A 211 25.96 -21.67 48.43
C ASP A 211 25.49 -22.49 47.22
N GLN A 212 24.48 -22.00 46.50
CA GLN A 212 23.94 -22.67 45.33
C GLN A 212 24.94 -22.70 44.16
N ILE A 213 25.64 -21.59 43.94
CA ILE A 213 26.73 -21.49 42.95
C ILE A 213 27.88 -22.45 43.31
N THR A 214 28.17 -22.62 44.60
CA THR A 214 29.23 -23.52 45.08
C THR A 214 28.85 -24.99 44.91
N HIS A 215 27.57 -25.34 45.09
CA HIS A 215 27.09 -26.72 44.95
C HIS A 215 26.88 -27.16 43.49
N SER A 216 26.55 -26.23 42.58
CA SER A 216 26.28 -26.53 41.17
C SER A 216 26.89 -25.46 40.24
N PRO A 217 28.23 -25.42 40.12
CA PRO A 217 28.92 -24.41 39.31
C PRO A 217 28.60 -24.50 37.81
N GLU A 218 28.23 -25.69 37.32
CA GLU A 218 27.78 -25.93 35.94
C GLU A 218 26.49 -25.20 35.57
N ASP A 219 25.60 -24.95 36.54
CA ASP A 219 24.30 -24.32 36.33
C ASP A 219 24.40 -22.82 36.05
N ILE A 220 25.54 -22.19 36.30
CA ILE A 220 25.78 -20.75 36.05
C ILE A 220 25.67 -20.43 34.55
N ASN A 221 26.25 -21.31 33.73
CA ASN A 221 26.33 -21.15 32.28
C ASN A 221 25.30 -22.00 31.52
N ALA A 222 24.50 -22.80 32.23
CA ALA A 222 23.40 -23.53 31.64
C ALA A 222 22.40 -22.55 31.01
N VAL A 223 21.92 -22.91 29.82
CA VAL A 223 20.96 -22.11 29.07
C VAL A 223 19.56 -22.73 29.17
N ASP A 224 18.55 -21.87 29.28
CA ASP A 224 17.14 -22.25 29.18
C ASP A 224 16.79 -22.68 27.74
N ALA A 225 15.54 -23.11 27.50
CA ALA A 225 15.05 -23.47 26.16
C ALA A 225 15.05 -22.28 25.16
N MET A 226 15.22 -21.06 25.64
CA MET A 226 15.38 -19.84 24.83
C MET A 226 16.86 -19.47 24.62
N GLY A 227 17.81 -20.29 25.07
CA GLY A 227 19.25 -20.06 24.91
C GLY A 227 19.84 -19.05 25.90
N ARG A 228 19.16 -18.76 27.02
CA ARG A 228 19.57 -17.72 27.99
C ARG A 228 20.08 -18.31 29.30
N THR A 229 21.18 -17.76 29.80
CA THR A 229 21.73 -18.10 31.12
C THR A 229 20.99 -17.37 32.24
N ALA A 230 21.19 -17.80 33.49
CA ALA A 230 20.64 -17.12 34.66
C ALA A 230 21.09 -15.64 34.72
N LEU A 231 22.33 -15.34 34.31
CA LEU A 231 22.83 -13.97 34.21
C LEU A 231 22.08 -13.13 33.17
N ALA A 232 21.72 -13.72 32.02
CA ALA A 232 20.95 -13.02 30.98
C ALA A 232 19.55 -12.65 31.45
N TRP A 233 18.96 -13.42 32.38
CA TRP A 233 17.71 -13.09 33.04
C TRP A 233 17.86 -11.97 34.08
N ALA A 234 18.96 -11.98 34.85
CA ALA A 234 19.24 -10.96 35.84
C ALA A 234 19.54 -9.57 35.24
N ALA A 235 20.13 -9.53 34.04
CA ALA A 235 20.51 -8.29 33.35
C ALA A 235 19.38 -7.64 32.53
N ALA A 236 18.27 -8.34 32.29
CA ALA A 236 17.12 -7.88 31.50
C ALA A 236 16.06 -7.18 32.37
#